data_AF-A0A7V9G8S4-F1
#
_entry.id   AF-A0A7V9G8S4-F1
#
_cell.length_a   1.000
_cell.length_b   1.000
_cell.length_c   1.000
_cell.angle_alpha   90.00
_cell.angle_beta   90.00
_cell.angle_gamma   90.00
#
_symmetry.space_group_name_H-M   'P 1'
#
loop_
_entity.id
_entity.type
_entity.pdbx_description
1 polymer ?
#
loop_
_entity_poly.entity_id
_entity_poly.type
_entity_poly.pdbx_seq_one_letter_code
_entity_poly.pdbx_strand_id
1 'polypeptide(L)'
;TDPRRVVRALLGIVVGISVIGVLATVAWAFASPPVAPVLAAQAAIAATPPPAMVTDTAAWNVALWRPASDATPVAVATTPFQARLFSILTRGDTVTAALDLQDGNGLVYARSGETVGGYRVERIDRDAVVLIYNGASQRVELAQ
;
A
#
# COMPACT_ATOMS: atom_id res chain seq x y z
N THR A 1 50.61 -46.60 20.96
CA THR A 1 49.41 -46.19 20.18
C THR A 1 49.81 -45.11 19.21
N ASP A 2 49.59 -45.30 17.92
CA ASP A 2 50.05 -44.37 16.87
C ASP A 2 49.16 -43.12 16.86
N PRO A 3 49.68 -41.93 17.22
CA PRO A 3 48.89 -40.71 17.36
C PRO A 3 48.22 -40.28 16.04
N ARG A 4 48.78 -40.69 14.90
CA ARG A 4 48.21 -40.39 13.57
C ARG A 4 46.92 -41.15 13.28
N ARG A 5 46.73 -42.32 13.89
CA ARG A 5 45.49 -43.11 13.78
C ARG A 5 44.35 -42.51 14.60
N VAL A 6 44.67 -41.96 15.78
CA VAL A 6 43.69 -41.32 16.67
C VAL A 6 43.14 -40.03 16.05
N VAL A 7 44.01 -39.21 15.45
CA VAL A 7 43.60 -37.96 14.79
C VAL A 7 42.68 -38.22 13.58
N ARG A 8 42.98 -39.25 12.77
CA ARG A 8 42.13 -39.63 11.63
C ARG A 8 40.76 -40.15 12.06
N ALA A 9 40.70 -40.93 13.14
CA ALA A 9 39.45 -41.41 13.71
C ALA A 9 38.58 -40.26 14.24
N LEU A 10 39.19 -39.31 14.96
CA LEU A 10 38.50 -38.11 15.45
C LEU A 10 37.98 -37.24 14.30
N LEU A 11 38.76 -37.06 13.24
CA LEU A 11 38.34 -36.28 12.07
C LEU A 11 37.14 -36.92 11.37
N GLY A 12 37.13 -38.25 11.24
CA GLY A 12 36.01 -39.00 10.65
C GLY A 12 34.71 -38.85 11.45
N ILE A 13 34.80 -38.84 12.78
CA ILE A 13 33.64 -38.66 13.66
C ILE A 13 33.06 -37.25 13.51
N VAL A 14 33.90 -36.21 13.48
CA VAL A 14 33.45 -34.81 13.34
C VAL A 14 32.76 -34.59 12.00
N VAL A 15 33.32 -35.11 10.91
CA VAL A 15 32.70 -35.02 9.58
C VAL A 15 31.38 -35.79 9.55
N GLY A 16 31.33 -37.00 10.13
CA GLY A 16 30.11 -37.81 10.19
C GLY A 16 28.96 -37.11 10.92
N ILE A 17 29.23 -36.51 12.09
CA ILE A 17 28.22 -35.76 12.86
C ILE A 17 27.73 -34.54 12.07
N SER A 18 28.64 -33.85 11.37
CA SER A 18 28.31 -32.65 10.59
C SER A 18 27.39 -32.98 9.42
N VAL A 19 27.65 -34.08 8.71
CA VAL A 19 26.81 -34.54 7.58
C VAL A 19 25.41 -34.95 8.05
N ILE A 20 25.31 -35.66 9.17
CA ILE A 20 24.02 -36.09 9.74
C ILE A 20 23.18 -34.86 10.17
N GLY A 21 23.81 -33.87 10.80
CA GLY A 21 23.13 -32.64 11.21
C GLY A 21 22.57 -31.83 10.03
N VAL A 22 23.32 -31.71 8.93
CA VAL A 22 22.87 -31.01 7.72
C VAL A 22 21.68 -31.73 7.08
N LEU A 23 21.73 -33.06 6.95
CA LEU A 23 20.64 -33.84 6.37
C LEU A 23 19.35 -33.76 7.20
N ALA A 24 19.45 -33.79 8.53
CA ALA A 24 18.30 -33.65 9.42
C ALA A 24 17.63 -32.26 9.30
N THR A 25 18.45 -31.21 9.16
CA THR A 25 17.96 -29.83 9.00
C THR A 25 17.24 -29.64 7.67
N VAL A 26 17.77 -30.21 6.58
CA VAL A 26 17.14 -30.19 5.26
C VAL A 26 15.80 -30.94 5.29
N ALA A 27 15.74 -32.12 5.89
CA ALA A 27 14.50 -32.89 5.99
C ALA A 27 13.39 -32.13 6.75
N TRP A 28 13.74 -31.39 7.80
CA TRP A 28 12.81 -30.55 8.54
C TRP A 28 12.35 -29.32 7.75
N ALA A 29 13.25 -28.66 7.02
CA ALA A 29 12.91 -27.48 6.23
C ALA A 29 11.91 -27.77 5.10
N PHE A 30 11.90 -29.01 4.59
CA PHE A 30 10.99 -29.45 3.53
C PHE A 30 9.83 -30.33 4.01
N ALA A 31 9.67 -30.49 5.33
CA ALA A 31 8.50 -31.17 5.88
C ALA A 31 7.28 -30.25 5.78
N SER A 32 6.46 -30.44 4.74
CA SER A 32 5.21 -29.72 4.59
C SER A 32 4.27 -30.02 5.76
N PRO A 33 3.66 -29.00 6.40
CA PRO A 33 2.68 -29.23 7.45
C PRO A 33 1.43 -29.93 6.89
N PRO A 34 0.76 -30.77 7.68
CA PRO A 34 -0.46 -31.43 7.24
C PRO A 34 -1.55 -30.40 6.96
N VAL A 35 -2.05 -30.39 5.72
CA VAL A 35 -3.15 -29.52 5.30
C VAL A 35 -4.43 -30.01 5.96
N ALA A 36 -4.94 -29.27 6.94
CA ALA A 36 -6.24 -29.54 7.54
C ALA A 36 -7.37 -29.19 6.54
N PRO A 37 -8.42 -30.02 6.40
CA PRO A 37 -9.51 -29.74 5.48
C PRO A 37 -10.44 -28.65 6.06
N VAL A 38 -10.26 -27.40 5.64
CA VAL A 38 -11.11 -26.24 6.01
C VAL A 38 -12.41 -26.16 5.20
N LEU A 39 -12.63 -27.07 4.24
CA LEU A 39 -13.69 -26.96 3.23
C LEU A 39 -15.11 -27.34 3.69
N ALA A 40 -15.32 -27.85 4.91
CA ALA A 40 -16.65 -28.28 5.35
C ALA A 40 -17.50 -27.17 6.00
N ALA A 41 -16.91 -26.08 6.49
CA ALA A 41 -17.64 -25.06 7.26
C ALA A 41 -18.32 -23.97 6.42
N GLN A 42 -17.86 -23.74 5.17
CA GLN A 42 -18.38 -22.66 4.33
C GLN A 42 -19.69 -23.00 3.59
N ALA A 43 -20.03 -24.29 3.44
CA ALA A 43 -21.24 -24.69 2.72
C ALA A 43 -22.54 -24.47 3.51
N ALA A 44 -22.49 -24.38 4.84
CA ALA A 44 -23.70 -24.25 5.67
C ALA A 44 -24.28 -22.82 5.72
N ILE A 45 -23.48 -21.78 5.43
CA ILE A 45 -23.92 -20.37 5.53
C ILE A 45 -24.68 -19.93 4.28
N ALA A 46 -24.48 -20.60 3.14
CA ALA A 46 -25.10 -20.24 1.86
C ALA A 46 -26.58 -20.63 1.73
N ALA A 47 -27.14 -21.42 2.66
CA ALA A 47 -28.49 -21.96 2.56
C ALA A 47 -29.57 -21.17 3.35
N THR A 48 -29.20 -20.07 4.04
CA THR A 48 -30.17 -19.28 4.80
C THR A 48 -30.69 -18.12 3.94
N PRO A 49 -31.97 -18.09 3.53
CA PRO A 49 -32.52 -16.94 2.83
C PRO A 49 -32.56 -15.72 3.78
N PRO A 50 -32.17 -14.52 3.33
CA PRO A 50 -32.22 -13.33 4.17
C PRO A 50 -33.67 -13.01 4.56
N PRO A 51 -33.93 -12.53 5.79
CA PRO A 51 -35.27 -12.11 6.19
C PRO A 51 -35.74 -10.98 5.26
N ALA A 52 -36.97 -11.09 4.77
CA ALA A 52 -37.58 -10.05 3.94
C ALA A 52 -37.70 -8.76 4.78
N MET A 53 -36.84 -7.79 4.47
CA MET A 53 -36.84 -6.48 5.10
C MET A 53 -38.01 -5.68 4.52
N VAL A 54 -39.11 -5.57 5.26
CA VAL A 54 -40.19 -4.63 4.92
C VAL A 54 -39.74 -3.24 5.36
N THR A 55 -39.01 -2.54 4.50
CA THR A 55 -38.75 -1.10 4.69
C THR A 55 -39.92 -0.32 4.13
N ASP A 56 -40.79 0.17 5.00
CA ASP A 56 -41.78 1.18 4.65
C ASP A 56 -41.06 2.54 4.49
N THR A 57 -40.62 2.80 3.25
CA THR A 57 -39.83 3.99 2.89
C THR A 57 -40.62 5.29 3.02
N ALA A 58 -41.95 5.23 3.19
CA ALA A 58 -42.80 6.40 3.32
C ALA A 58 -42.79 7.02 4.73
N ALA A 59 -42.41 6.25 5.76
CA ALA A 59 -42.47 6.71 7.16
C ALA A 59 -41.31 7.62 7.59
N TRP A 60 -40.27 7.78 6.75
CA TRP A 60 -39.02 8.48 7.12
C TRP A 60 -38.78 9.82 6.41
N ASN A 61 -39.77 10.37 5.71
CA ASN A 61 -39.61 11.68 5.08
C ASN A 61 -39.97 12.82 6.04
N VAL A 62 -39.08 13.11 7.00
CA VAL A 62 -39.13 14.34 7.79
C VAL A 62 -38.23 15.37 7.10
N ALA A 63 -38.84 16.33 6.40
CA ALA A 63 -38.13 17.41 5.74
C ALA A 63 -37.57 18.41 6.76
N LEU A 64 -36.41 18.10 7.36
CA LEU A 64 -35.73 18.96 8.34
C LEU A 64 -34.97 20.14 7.72
N TRP A 65 -34.87 20.21 6.39
CA TRP A 65 -34.19 21.28 5.68
C TRP A 65 -34.99 21.71 4.46
N ARG A 66 -35.44 22.98 4.46
CA ARG A 66 -35.79 23.69 3.21
C ARG A 66 -34.56 24.49 2.80
N PRO A 67 -33.86 24.14 1.70
CA PRO A 67 -32.83 25.02 1.18
C PRO A 67 -33.48 26.32 0.72
N ALA A 68 -32.92 27.46 1.11
CA ALA A 68 -33.33 28.75 0.58
C ALA A 68 -33.10 28.75 -0.94
N SER A 69 -34.18 28.80 -1.70
CA SER A 69 -34.17 28.98 -3.14
C SER A 69 -33.76 30.42 -3.46
N ASP A 70 -32.51 30.59 -3.89
CA ASP A 70 -32.06 31.46 -4.99
C ASP A 70 -30.57 31.77 -4.81
N ALA A 71 -29.73 30.75 -4.93
CA ALA A 71 -28.34 30.93 -5.30
C ALA A 71 -28.21 30.43 -6.74
N THR A 72 -28.03 31.34 -7.68
CA THR A 72 -27.56 30.98 -9.01
C THR A 72 -26.27 30.19 -8.82
N PRO A 73 -26.12 28.97 -9.38
CA PRO A 73 -24.89 28.23 -9.27
C PRO A 73 -23.81 29.03 -10.00
N VAL A 74 -22.96 29.73 -9.23
CA VAL A 74 -21.71 30.26 -9.76
C VAL A 74 -20.89 29.02 -10.09
N ALA A 75 -20.81 28.72 -11.38
CA ALA A 75 -19.90 27.70 -11.88
C ALA A 75 -18.48 28.17 -11.55
N VAL A 76 -17.95 27.72 -10.41
CA VAL A 76 -16.53 27.82 -10.14
C VAL A 76 -15.89 26.92 -11.18
N ALA A 77 -15.20 27.52 -12.14
CA ALA A 77 -14.36 26.79 -13.07
C ALA A 77 -13.23 26.15 -12.24
N THR A 78 -13.48 24.95 -11.70
CA THR A 78 -12.43 24.11 -11.17
C THR A 78 -11.66 23.62 -12.38
N THR A 79 -10.62 24.36 -12.77
CA THR A 79 -9.62 23.83 -13.69
C THR A 79 -9.13 22.51 -13.07
N PRO A 80 -9.31 21.37 -13.74
CA PRO A 80 -8.91 20.09 -13.16
C PRO A 80 -7.41 20.17 -12.88
N PHE A 81 -7.03 19.79 -11.66
CA PHE A 81 -5.64 19.76 -11.23
C PHE A 81 -4.94 18.64 -11.99
N GLN A 82 -3.98 18.99 -12.85
CA GLN A 82 -3.38 18.04 -13.80
C GLN A 82 -1.99 17.61 -13.34
N ALA A 83 -1.90 17.10 -12.12
CA ALA A 83 -0.66 16.59 -11.56
C ALA A 83 -0.86 15.19 -11.00
N ARG A 84 0.03 14.26 -11.35
CA ARG A 84 0.08 12.91 -10.80
C ARG A 84 1.40 12.68 -10.10
N LEU A 85 1.36 12.13 -8.90
CA LEU A 85 2.57 11.75 -8.17
C LEU A 85 3.03 10.37 -8.62
N PHE A 86 4.27 10.29 -9.12
CA PHE A 86 4.86 9.06 -9.64
C PHE A 86 5.76 8.37 -8.60
N SER A 87 6.61 9.13 -7.92
CA SER A 87 7.48 8.61 -6.87
C SER A 87 7.95 9.68 -5.91
N ILE A 88 8.42 9.26 -4.73
CA ILE A 88 9.09 10.12 -3.76
C ILE A 88 10.47 9.53 -3.49
N LEU A 89 11.49 10.36 -3.68
CA LEU A 89 12.89 10.01 -3.54
C LEU A 89 13.43 10.66 -2.26
N THR A 90 14.04 9.86 -1.40
CA THR A 90 14.73 10.35 -0.21
C THR A 90 16.22 10.11 -0.35
N ARG A 91 17.03 11.17 -0.27
CA ARG A 91 18.50 11.09 -0.28
C ARG A 91 19.04 11.88 0.92
N GLY A 92 19.44 11.17 1.97
CA GLY A 92 19.77 11.79 3.25
C GLY A 92 18.56 12.55 3.80
N ASP A 93 18.74 13.81 4.14
CA ASP A 93 17.65 14.69 4.64
C ASP A 93 16.85 15.37 3.53
N THR A 94 17.18 15.10 2.25
CA THR A 94 16.49 15.72 1.12
C THR A 94 15.39 14.81 0.59
N VAL A 95 14.15 15.32 0.59
CA VAL A 95 12.99 14.67 0.00
C VAL A 95 12.64 15.36 -1.33
N THR A 96 12.49 14.58 -2.39
CA THR A 96 12.16 15.06 -3.75
C THR A 96 10.99 14.25 -4.30
N ALA A 97 9.97 14.92 -4.83
CA ALA A 97 8.85 14.29 -5.49
C ALA A 97 9.05 14.26 -7.01
N ALA A 98 8.75 13.13 -7.64
CA ALA A 98 8.63 13.01 -9.09
C ALA A 98 7.16 13.16 -9.48
N LEU A 99 6.84 14.26 -10.16
CA LEU A 99 5.51 14.67 -10.56
C LEU A 99 5.38 14.56 -12.07
N ASP A 100 4.34 13.91 -12.56
CA ASP A 100 3.93 13.96 -13.96
C ASP A 100 2.88 15.06 -14.10
N LEU A 101 3.27 16.15 -14.75
CA LEU A 101 2.40 17.28 -15.05
C LEU A 101 1.82 17.00 -16.44
N GLN A 102 0.50 16.86 -16.57
CA GLN A 102 -0.12 16.60 -17.88
C GLN A 102 -0.13 17.84 -18.79
N ASP A 103 0.76 18.81 -18.52
CA ASP A 103 1.04 19.99 -19.35
C ASP A 103 1.96 19.67 -20.54
N GLY A 104 2.41 18.42 -20.67
CA GLY A 104 3.27 17.95 -21.75
C GLY A 104 4.76 18.11 -21.49
N ASN A 105 5.17 18.62 -20.32
CA ASN A 105 6.58 18.72 -19.92
C ASN A 105 7.15 17.38 -19.40
N GLY A 106 6.29 16.38 -19.18
CA GLY A 106 6.68 15.06 -18.72
C GLY A 106 6.99 15.02 -17.22
N LEU A 107 7.84 14.06 -16.83
CA LEU A 107 8.18 13.83 -15.43
C LEU A 107 9.15 14.91 -14.91
N VAL A 108 8.70 15.65 -13.89
CA VAL A 108 9.46 16.73 -13.24
C VAL A 108 9.80 16.35 -11.80
N TYR A 109 10.99 16.71 -11.34
CA TYR A 109 11.40 16.52 -9.96
C TYR A 109 11.33 17.83 -9.20
N ALA A 110 10.65 17.84 -8.06
CA ALA A 110 10.45 19.04 -7.27
C ALA A 110 10.62 18.79 -5.77
N ARG A 111 11.11 19.80 -5.06
CA ARG A 111 11.30 19.82 -3.60
C ARG A 111 10.28 20.72 -2.91
N SER A 112 10.16 20.58 -1.60
CA SER A 112 9.34 21.49 -0.79
C SER A 112 9.76 22.94 -1.01
N GLY A 113 8.81 23.80 -1.33
CA GLY A 113 9.01 25.22 -1.61
C GLY A 113 9.28 25.57 -3.07
N GLU A 114 9.59 24.59 -3.93
CA GLU A 114 9.82 24.84 -5.36
C GLU A 114 8.50 25.03 -6.12
N THR A 115 8.59 25.72 -7.25
CA THR A 115 7.46 25.94 -8.16
C THR A 115 7.76 25.31 -9.52
N VAL A 116 6.89 24.41 -9.98
CA VAL A 116 7.05 23.61 -11.21
C VAL A 116 5.72 23.56 -11.95
N GLY A 117 5.72 23.89 -13.25
CA GLY A 117 4.50 23.92 -14.08
C GLY A 117 3.37 24.79 -13.53
N GLY A 118 3.70 25.85 -12.79
CA GLY A 118 2.72 26.72 -12.13
C GLY A 118 2.20 26.20 -10.78
N TYR A 119 2.60 25.00 -10.35
CA TYR A 119 2.29 24.45 -9.04
C TYR A 119 3.41 24.75 -8.06
N ARG A 120 3.08 25.29 -6.89
CA ARG A 120 4.02 25.43 -5.78
C ARG A 120 3.94 24.21 -4.88
N VAL A 121 5.05 23.53 -4.65
CA VAL A 121 5.12 22.41 -3.70
C VAL A 121 5.14 22.97 -2.29
N GLU A 122 4.10 22.73 -1.51
CA GLU A 122 4.02 23.20 -0.13
C GLU A 122 4.75 22.24 0.81
N ARG A 123 4.40 20.94 0.71
CA ARG A 123 4.96 19.88 1.56
C ARG A 123 5.01 18.56 0.80
N ILE A 124 6.04 17.77 1.08
CA ILE A 124 6.17 16.39 0.60
C ILE A 124 6.07 15.47 1.82
N ASP A 125 5.01 14.66 1.87
CA ASP A 125 4.77 13.64 2.89
C ASP A 125 5.36 12.29 2.41
N ARG A 126 5.19 11.21 3.19
CA ARG A 126 5.72 9.88 2.83
C ARG A 126 5.05 9.28 1.58
N ASP A 127 3.78 9.60 1.37
CA ASP A 127 2.88 8.97 0.40
C ASP A 127 2.12 9.98 -0.47
N ALA A 128 2.33 11.27 -0.23
CA ALA A 128 1.59 12.32 -0.90
C ALA A 128 2.41 13.61 -1.02
N VAL A 129 2.00 14.47 -1.93
CA VAL A 129 2.54 15.82 -2.09
C VAL A 129 1.39 16.81 -2.03
N VAL A 130 1.60 17.89 -1.29
CA VAL A 130 0.66 19.02 -1.24
C VAL A 130 1.15 20.09 -2.22
N LEU A 131 0.31 20.35 -3.22
CA LEU A 131 0.57 21.32 -4.28
C LEU A 131 -0.41 22.49 -4.16
N ILE A 132 0.08 23.70 -4.41
CA ILE A 132 -0.72 24.93 -4.45
C ILE A 132 -0.77 25.43 -5.90
N TYR A 133 -1.97 25.65 -6.42
CA TYR A 133 -2.22 26.24 -7.74
C TYR A 133 -3.32 27.29 -7.63
N ASN A 134 -3.05 28.52 -8.10
CA ASN A 134 -4.01 29.64 -8.02
C ASN A 134 -4.64 29.86 -6.63
N GLY A 135 -3.85 29.60 -5.56
CA GLY A 135 -4.31 29.73 -4.17
C GLY A 135 -5.11 28.55 -3.63
N ALA A 136 -5.45 27.56 -4.46
CA ALA A 136 -6.05 26.30 -4.02
C ALA A 136 -4.97 25.28 -3.67
N SER A 137 -5.11 24.60 -2.53
CA SER A 137 -4.22 23.52 -2.11
C SER A 137 -4.86 22.17 -2.44
N GLN A 138 -4.08 21.27 -3.04
CA GLN A 138 -4.50 19.91 -3.35
C GLN A 138 -3.43 18.91 -2.92
N ARG A 139 -3.88 17.87 -2.22
CA ARG A 139 -3.07 16.70 -1.89
C ARG A 139 -3.15 15.71 -3.06
N VAL A 140 -2.00 15.38 -3.62
CA VAL A 140 -1.85 14.37 -4.67
C VAL A 140 -1.21 13.15 -4.03
N GLU A 141 -1.94 12.04 -4.03
CA GLU A 141 -1.49 10.77 -3.48
C GLU A 141 -0.66 9.99 -4.50
N LEU A 142 0.27 9.18 -4.00
CA LEU A 142 1.05 8.28 -4.82
C LEU A 142 0.11 7.23 -5.43
N ALA A 143 0.03 7.17 -6.76
CA ALA A 143 -0.80 6.18 -7.43
C ALA A 143 -0.28 4.77 -7.10
N GLN A 144 -1.11 3.97 -6.43
CA GLN A 144 -0.83 2.55 -6.13
C GLN A 144 -1.01 1.67 -7.36
#